data_AF-A0A9D1M888-F1
#
_entry.id   AF-A0A9D1M888-F1
#
_cell.length_a   1.000
_cell.length_b   1.000
_cell.length_c   1.000
_cell.angle_alpha   90.00
_cell.angle_beta   90.00
_cell.angle_gamma   90.00
#
_symmetry.space_group_name_H-M   'P 1'
#
loop_
_entity.id
_entity.type
_entity.pdbx_description
1 polymer ?
#
loop_
_entity_poly.entity_id
_entity_poly.type
_entity_poly.pdbx_seq_one_letter_code
_entity_poly.pdbx_strand_id
1 'polypeptide(L)'
;MKNSLFLLFLPIPLIASANVVWPSLYILSQVYCWYVIVLGLVVEFFAVKFYGKASWGKSAVIVAVMNAVSALIGWILIPISGILTEILLLPFDQGTFHLSHWIVDYVFVALVNTCIEGLSMKWIFKYSFKRVFWWLFTANAVSVALSVLVPFSDLANIK
;
A
#
# COMPACT_ATOMS: atom_id res chain seq x y z
N MET A 1 23.94 21.17 -2.60
CA MET A 1 23.15 20.71 -3.77
C MET A 1 22.01 19.72 -3.44
N LYS A 2 21.67 19.43 -2.18
CA LYS A 2 20.56 18.51 -1.83
C LYS A 2 19.20 19.19 -1.57
N ASN A 3 19.18 20.49 -1.30
CA ASN A 3 17.95 21.19 -0.89
C ASN A 3 17.18 21.83 -2.07
N SER A 4 17.79 21.94 -3.25
CA SER A 4 17.16 22.57 -4.43
C SER A 4 16.17 21.65 -5.17
N LEU A 5 16.28 20.33 -5.00
CA LEU A 5 15.32 19.38 -5.56
C LEU A 5 13.96 19.45 -4.83
N PHE A 6 13.96 19.66 -3.51
CA PHE A 6 12.73 19.84 -2.73
C PHE A 6 11.91 21.06 -3.16
N LEU A 7 12.59 22.14 -3.57
CA LEU A 7 11.96 23.36 -4.09
C LEU A 7 11.29 23.15 -5.45
N LEU A 8 11.72 22.15 -6.22
CA LEU A 8 11.12 21.76 -7.50
C LEU A 8 9.79 20.99 -7.32
N PHE A 9 9.58 20.36 -6.16
CA PHE A 9 8.31 19.68 -5.82
C PHE A 9 7.28 20.59 -5.15
N LEU A 10 7.69 21.76 -4.66
CA LEU A 10 6.81 22.74 -3.99
C LEU A 10 5.73 23.39 -4.88
N PRO A 11 5.91 23.59 -6.21
CA PRO A 11 4.85 24.14 -7.06
C PRO A 11 3.93 23.08 -7.68
N ILE A 12 4.26 21.79 -7.59
CA ILE A 12 3.41 20.68 -8.12
C ILE A 12 2.01 20.67 -7.48
N PRO A 13 1.82 20.97 -6.18
CA PRO A 13 0.50 21.04 -5.56
C PRO A 13 -0.34 22.26 -5.98
N LEU A 14 0.27 23.29 -6.60
CA LEU A 14 -0.42 24.54 -6.95
C LEU A 14 -1.12 24.49 -8.32
N ILE A 15 -0.74 23.54 -9.19
CA ILE A 15 -1.41 23.29 -10.48
C ILE A 15 -2.43 22.15 -10.33
N ALA A 16 -2.29 21.30 -9.31
CA ALA A 16 -3.30 20.33 -8.93
C ALA A 16 -4.51 21.07 -8.32
N SER A 17 -5.59 21.19 -9.09
CA SER A 17 -6.86 21.72 -8.58
C SER A 17 -7.25 21.03 -7.27
N ALA A 18 -7.83 21.77 -6.34
CA ALA A 18 -8.24 21.31 -5.00
C ALA A 18 -9.29 20.16 -4.96
N ASN A 19 -9.53 19.49 -6.10
CA ASN A 19 -10.37 18.30 -6.28
C ASN A 19 -9.57 17.04 -6.68
N VAL A 20 -8.23 17.10 -6.71
CA VAL A 20 -7.38 15.95 -7.01
C VAL A 20 -7.23 15.09 -5.76
N VAL A 21 -8.28 14.35 -5.39
CA VAL A 21 -8.14 13.22 -4.48
C VAL A 21 -7.47 12.11 -5.28
N TRP A 22 -6.17 11.91 -5.07
CA TRP A 22 -5.48 10.78 -5.71
C TRP A 22 -6.14 9.47 -5.31
N PRO A 23 -6.31 8.51 -6.25
CA PRO A 23 -6.81 7.18 -5.91
C PRO A 23 -6.07 6.53 -4.74
N SER A 24 -4.74 6.73 -4.64
CA SER A 24 -3.93 6.32 -3.50
C SER A 24 -4.32 6.94 -2.15
N LEU A 25 -4.74 8.23 -2.11
CA LEU A 25 -5.27 8.86 -0.90
C LEU A 25 -6.67 8.34 -0.55
N TYR A 26 -7.49 8.05 -1.56
CA TYR A 26 -8.77 7.38 -1.36
C TYR A 26 -8.57 5.98 -0.75
N ILE A 27 -7.64 5.20 -1.30
CA ILE A 27 -7.23 3.89 -0.78
C ILE A 27 -6.73 4.02 0.66
N LEU A 28 -5.91 5.04 0.97
CA LEU A 28 -5.41 5.29 2.33
C LEU A 28 -6.55 5.64 3.31
N SER A 29 -7.58 6.35 2.87
CA SER A 29 -8.74 6.71 3.72
C SER A 29 -9.63 5.50 4.06
N GLN A 30 -9.58 4.43 3.26
CA GLN A 30 -10.34 3.20 3.45
C GLN A 30 -9.64 2.16 4.36
N VAL A 31 -8.45 2.49 4.88
CA VAL A 31 -7.57 1.60 5.67
C VAL A 31 -8.20 1.13 7.00
N TYR A 32 -9.38 1.61 7.40
CA TYR A 32 -10.04 1.22 8.66
C TYR A 32 -11.04 0.04 8.54
N CYS A 33 -11.09 -0.66 7.41
CA CYS A 33 -11.90 -1.87 7.28
C CYS A 33 -11.28 -3.03 8.08
N TRP A 34 -11.57 -3.08 9.38
CA TRP A 34 -10.97 -4.01 10.33
C TRP A 34 -11.05 -5.49 9.90
N TYR A 35 -12.12 -5.88 9.21
CA TYR A 35 -12.26 -7.23 8.66
C TYR A 35 -11.33 -7.54 7.48
N VAL A 36 -11.02 -6.53 6.64
CA VAL A 36 -10.02 -6.68 5.56
C VAL A 36 -8.63 -6.82 6.15
N ILE A 37 -8.31 -6.05 7.20
CA ILE A 37 -7.04 -6.17 7.93
C ILE A 37 -6.89 -7.56 8.54
N VAL A 38 -7.91 -8.04 9.28
CA VAL A 38 -7.87 -9.37 9.92
C VAL A 38 -7.70 -10.46 8.87
N LEU A 39 -8.42 -10.39 7.75
CA LEU A 39 -8.30 -11.37 6.67
C LEU A 39 -6.90 -11.35 6.05
N GLY A 40 -6.36 -10.16 5.76
CA GLY A 40 -5.00 -9.99 5.26
C GLY A 40 -3.96 -10.60 6.18
N LEU A 41 -4.03 -10.30 7.48
CA LEU A 41 -3.13 -10.85 8.50
C LEU A 41 -3.18 -12.39 8.55
N VAL A 42 -4.37 -13.00 8.42
CA VAL A 42 -4.51 -14.45 8.40
C VAL A 42 -3.84 -15.05 7.15
N VAL A 43 -4.06 -14.46 5.97
CA VAL A 43 -3.44 -14.91 4.72
C VAL A 43 -1.92 -14.80 4.81
N GLU A 44 -1.41 -13.67 5.28
CA GLU A 44 0.03 -13.43 5.43
C GLU A 44 0.67 -14.33 6.47
N PHE A 45 -0.04 -14.68 7.55
CA PHE A 45 0.40 -15.65 8.52
C PHE A 45 0.68 -17.02 7.91
N PHE A 46 -0.21 -17.51 7.06
CA PHE A 46 0.04 -18.74 6.32
C PHE A 46 1.16 -18.57 5.30
N ALA A 47 1.27 -17.41 4.65
CA ALA A 47 2.35 -17.14 3.71
C ALA A 47 3.73 -17.21 4.40
N VAL A 48 3.89 -16.53 5.54
CA VAL A 48 5.11 -16.55 6.35
C VAL A 48 5.38 -17.94 6.90
N LYS A 49 4.33 -18.66 7.33
CA LYS A 49 4.45 -20.03 7.84
C LYS A 49 5.00 -20.98 6.77
N PHE A 50 4.35 -21.06 5.61
CA PHE A 50 4.65 -22.09 4.60
C PHE A 50 5.79 -21.68 3.67
N TYR A 51 5.79 -20.46 3.15
CA TYR A 51 6.81 -19.99 2.20
C TYR A 51 8.02 -19.37 2.91
N GLY A 52 7.79 -18.68 4.02
CA GLY A 52 8.85 -18.21 4.91
C GLY A 52 9.49 -19.32 5.74
N LYS A 53 8.83 -20.48 5.90
CA LYS A 53 9.28 -21.62 6.74
C LYS A 53 9.50 -21.25 8.22
N ALA A 54 8.72 -20.31 8.76
CA ALA A 54 8.79 -19.94 10.18
C ALA A 54 8.04 -20.95 11.08
N SER A 55 8.36 -20.97 12.38
CA SER A 55 7.53 -21.67 13.37
C SER A 55 6.23 -20.92 13.60
N TRP A 56 5.17 -21.59 14.04
CA TRP A 56 3.83 -20.97 14.20
C TRP A 56 3.85 -19.68 15.04
N GLY A 57 4.45 -19.73 16.24
CA GLY A 57 4.55 -18.54 17.10
C GLY A 57 5.40 -17.42 16.46
N LYS A 58 6.48 -17.79 15.75
CA LYS A 58 7.32 -16.81 15.07
C LYS A 58 6.62 -16.19 13.86
N SER A 59 5.78 -16.93 13.14
CA SER A 59 4.97 -16.39 12.04
C SER A 59 4.05 -15.28 12.53
N ALA A 60 3.38 -15.46 13.69
CA ALA A 60 2.50 -14.44 14.25
C ALA A 60 3.25 -13.15 14.56
N VAL A 61 4.43 -13.26 15.18
CA VAL A 61 5.28 -12.10 15.50
C VAL A 61 5.77 -11.41 14.23
N ILE A 62 6.21 -12.17 13.21
CA ILE A 62 6.68 -11.61 11.94
C ILE A 62 5.56 -10.81 11.27
N VAL A 63 4.37 -11.39 11.17
CA VAL A 63 3.21 -10.76 10.51
C VAL A 63 2.82 -9.48 11.24
N ALA A 64 2.69 -9.53 12.57
CA ALA A 64 2.34 -8.36 13.36
C ALA A 64 3.36 -7.22 13.17
N VAL A 65 4.66 -7.53 13.22
CA VAL A 65 5.72 -6.54 13.07
C VAL A 65 5.79 -5.99 11.65
N MET A 66 5.74 -6.85 10.63
CA MET A 66 5.83 -6.38 9.24
C MET A 66 4.62 -5.52 8.86
N ASN A 67 3.42 -5.84 9.33
CA ASN A 67 2.22 -5.02 9.11
C ASN A 67 2.29 -3.71 9.89
N ALA A 68 2.78 -3.72 11.14
CA ALA A 68 2.96 -2.49 11.90
C ALA A 68 3.96 -1.54 11.20
N VAL A 69 5.05 -2.09 10.67
CA VAL A 69 6.02 -1.32 9.87
C VAL A 69 5.41 -0.85 8.54
N SER A 70 4.66 -1.72 7.85
CA SER A 70 3.94 -1.41 6.61
C SER A 70 2.95 -0.27 6.82
N ALA A 71 2.16 -0.31 7.89
CA ALA A 71 1.24 0.75 8.26
C ALA A 71 1.97 2.07 8.53
N LEU A 72 3.02 2.07 9.34
CA LEU A 72 3.75 3.30 9.69
C LEU A 72 4.45 3.93 8.48
N ILE A 73 5.11 3.13 7.66
CA ILE A 73 5.84 3.62 6.48
C ILE A 73 4.87 3.96 5.33
N GLY A 74 3.78 3.19 5.20
CA GLY A 74 2.74 3.36 4.19
C GLY A 74 2.06 4.71 4.25
N TRP A 75 1.92 5.32 5.44
CA TRP A 75 1.42 6.69 5.60
C TRP A 75 2.17 7.73 4.77
N ILE A 76 3.45 7.49 4.48
CA ILE A 76 4.28 8.38 3.68
C ILE A 76 4.41 7.86 2.25
N LEU A 77 4.67 6.56 2.08
CA LEU A 77 4.97 6.01 0.76
C LEU A 77 3.76 5.86 -0.16
N ILE A 78 2.54 5.65 0.37
CA ILE A 78 1.32 5.54 -0.43
C ILE A 78 0.94 6.88 -1.08
N PRO A 79 0.94 8.03 -0.37
CA PRO A 79 0.77 9.32 -1.02
C PRO A 79 1.86 9.61 -2.07
N ILE A 80 3.11 9.23 -1.79
CA ILE A 80 4.21 9.38 -2.76
C ILE A 80 3.96 8.52 -4.00
N SER A 81 3.39 7.32 -3.86
CA SER A 81 3.07 6.50 -5.03
C SER A 81 2.00 7.15 -5.91
N GLY A 82 1.03 7.86 -5.33
CA GLY A 82 0.08 8.70 -6.07
C GLY A 82 0.76 9.77 -6.94
N ILE A 83 1.72 10.50 -6.36
CA ILE A 83 2.52 11.50 -7.09
C ILE A 83 3.28 10.84 -8.25
N LEU A 84 3.87 9.66 -8.02
CA LEU A 84 4.59 8.92 -9.06
C LEU A 84 3.66 8.47 -10.19
N THR A 85 2.44 8.03 -9.87
CA THR A 85 1.43 7.67 -10.87
C THR A 85 1.08 8.87 -11.75
N GLU A 86 0.83 10.03 -11.16
CA GLU A 86 0.56 11.27 -11.91
C GLU A 86 1.72 11.57 -12.87
N ILE A 87 2.97 11.60 -12.37
CA ILE A 87 4.16 11.87 -13.20
C ILE A 87 4.30 10.86 -14.34
N LEU A 88 4.05 9.57 -14.08
CA LEU A 88 4.17 8.51 -15.07
C LEU A 88 3.10 8.63 -16.17
N LEU A 89 1.91 9.10 -15.81
CA LEU A 89 0.76 9.18 -16.71
C LEU A 89 0.58 10.55 -17.37
N LEU A 90 1.34 11.57 -16.95
CA LEU A 90 1.41 12.90 -17.59
C LEU A 90 1.47 12.84 -19.14
N PRO A 91 2.28 11.98 -19.79
CA PRO A 91 2.39 11.97 -21.25
C PRO A 91 1.11 11.52 -21.98
N PHE A 92 0.16 10.91 -21.28
CA PHE A 92 -1.06 10.37 -21.85
C PHE A 92 -2.24 11.36 -21.79
N ASP A 93 -2.06 12.55 -21.19
CA ASP A 93 -3.06 13.62 -21.06
C ASP A 93 -4.42 13.12 -20.52
N GLN A 94 -4.36 12.13 -19.64
CA GLN A 94 -5.54 11.55 -18.98
C GLN A 94 -5.67 12.18 -17.60
N GLY A 95 -6.88 12.60 -17.23
CA GLY A 95 -7.13 13.12 -15.88
C GLY A 95 -7.01 12.03 -14.80
N THR A 96 -6.77 12.45 -13.56
CA THR A 96 -6.62 11.59 -12.36
C THR A 96 -7.75 10.57 -12.14
N PHE A 97 -8.96 10.86 -12.61
CA PHE A 97 -10.11 9.95 -12.49
C PHE A 97 -10.21 8.91 -13.62
N HIS A 98 -9.31 8.95 -14.59
CA HIS A 98 -9.28 7.95 -15.64
C HIS A 98 -8.86 6.58 -15.08
N LEU A 99 -9.46 5.50 -15.59
CA LEU A 99 -9.24 4.14 -15.08
C LEU A 99 -7.75 3.73 -15.05
N SER A 100 -6.93 4.28 -15.95
CA SER A 100 -5.49 4.07 -15.97
C SER A 100 -4.79 4.50 -14.67
N HIS A 101 -5.16 5.67 -14.12
CA HIS A 101 -4.60 6.17 -12.86
C HIS A 101 -4.96 5.24 -11.70
N TRP A 102 -6.20 4.76 -11.66
CA TRP A 102 -6.66 3.79 -10.65
C TRP A 102 -5.91 2.46 -10.73
N ILE A 103 -5.69 1.93 -11.95
CA ILE A 103 -4.95 0.67 -12.14
C ILE A 103 -3.49 0.83 -11.72
N VAL A 104 -2.84 1.93 -12.11
CA VAL A 104 -1.44 2.17 -11.78
C VAL A 104 -1.27 2.41 -10.28
N ASP A 105 -2.12 3.23 -9.66
CA ASP A 105 -2.11 3.46 -8.20
C ASP A 105 -2.34 2.15 -7.45
N TYR A 106 -3.31 1.35 -7.86
CA TYR A 106 -3.57 0.03 -7.26
C TYR A 106 -2.31 -0.84 -7.26
N VAL A 107 -1.65 -0.97 -8.41
CA VAL A 107 -0.43 -1.78 -8.54
C VAL A 107 0.69 -1.21 -7.68
N PHE A 108 0.87 0.12 -7.68
CA PHE A 108 1.91 0.77 -6.89
C PHE A 108 1.68 0.63 -5.39
N VAL A 109 0.46 0.82 -4.89
CA VAL A 109 0.15 0.64 -3.47
C VAL A 109 0.42 -0.82 -3.04
N ALA A 110 -0.04 -1.79 -3.83
CA ALA A 110 0.23 -3.20 -3.56
C ALA A 110 1.74 -3.50 -3.55
N LEU A 111 2.50 -2.95 -4.51
CA LEU A 111 3.95 -3.10 -4.57
C LEU A 111 4.66 -2.42 -3.39
N VAL A 112 4.22 -1.24 -2.98
CA VAL A 112 4.79 -0.49 -1.85
C VAL A 112 4.66 -1.32 -0.57
N ASN A 113 3.46 -1.80 -0.23
CA ASN A 113 3.25 -2.63 0.96
C ASN A 113 4.08 -3.92 0.90
N THR A 114 4.06 -4.60 -0.25
CA THR A 114 4.85 -5.83 -0.48
C THR A 114 6.36 -5.59 -0.26
N CYS A 115 6.87 -4.47 -0.76
CA CYS A 115 8.27 -4.10 -0.59
C CYS A 115 8.57 -3.81 0.89
N ILE A 116 7.73 -3.06 1.59
CA ILE A 116 7.94 -2.74 3.00
C ILE A 116 7.94 -4.02 3.84
N GLU A 117 6.94 -4.88 3.68
CA GLU A 117 6.81 -6.13 4.45
C GLU A 117 7.94 -7.10 4.14
N GLY A 118 8.25 -7.28 2.86
CA GLY A 118 9.34 -8.12 2.40
C GLY A 118 10.71 -7.68 2.89
N LEU A 119 10.97 -6.36 2.87
CA LEU A 119 12.18 -5.78 3.42
C LEU A 119 12.21 -5.88 4.95
N SER A 120 11.07 -5.74 5.63
CA SER A 120 10.94 -5.96 7.06
C SER A 120 11.30 -7.41 7.43
N MET A 121 10.77 -8.39 6.71
CA MET A 121 11.14 -9.80 6.87
C MET A 121 12.64 -10.04 6.66
N LYS A 122 13.24 -9.39 5.65
CA LYS A 122 14.66 -9.53 5.33
C LYS A 122 15.57 -8.89 6.37
N TRP A 123 15.27 -7.67 6.79
CA TRP A 123 16.17 -6.87 7.62
C TRP A 123 16.00 -7.15 9.11
N ILE A 124 14.76 -7.31 9.58
CA ILE A 124 14.44 -7.54 11.00
C ILE A 124 14.62 -9.03 11.32
N PHE A 125 14.01 -9.91 10.53
CA PHE A 125 13.92 -11.35 10.85
C PHE A 125 14.88 -12.24 10.07
N LYS A 126 15.65 -11.68 9.13
CA LYS A 126 16.64 -12.37 8.29
C LYS A 126 16.08 -13.47 7.39
N TYR A 127 14.81 -13.35 6.96
CA TYR A 127 14.18 -14.26 6.01
C TYR A 127 14.39 -13.81 4.55
N SER A 128 14.16 -14.74 3.61
CA SER A 128 14.31 -14.45 2.19
C SER A 128 13.05 -13.80 1.60
N PHE A 129 13.15 -12.51 1.26
CA PHE A 129 12.07 -11.78 0.58
C PHE A 129 11.64 -12.46 -0.73
N LYS A 130 12.60 -12.91 -1.55
CA LYS A 130 12.30 -13.53 -2.87
C LYS A 130 11.36 -14.74 -2.79
N ARG A 131 11.38 -15.49 -1.68
CA ARG A 131 10.53 -16.68 -1.50
C ARG A 131 9.07 -16.34 -1.21
N VAL A 132 8.83 -15.18 -0.60
CA VAL A 132 7.50 -14.75 -0.15
C VAL A 132 6.93 -13.63 -1.01
N PHE A 133 7.74 -13.02 -1.89
CA PHE A 133 7.37 -11.86 -2.70
C PHE A 133 6.00 -12.00 -3.38
N TRP A 134 5.80 -13.04 -4.20
CA TRP A 134 4.56 -13.20 -4.97
C TRP A 134 3.34 -13.45 -4.08
N TRP A 135 3.54 -14.06 -2.91
CA TRP A 135 2.48 -14.26 -1.93
C TRP A 135 2.10 -12.96 -1.23
N LEU A 136 3.10 -12.22 -0.75
CA LEU A 136 2.88 -10.90 -0.15
C LEU A 136 2.26 -9.94 -1.17
N PHE A 137 2.70 -9.97 -2.43
CA PHE A 137 2.12 -9.18 -3.50
C PHE A 137 0.65 -9.51 -3.74
N THR A 138 0.32 -10.79 -3.85
CA THR A 138 -1.06 -11.21 -4.06
C THR A 138 -1.94 -10.85 -2.86
N ALA A 139 -1.45 -11.08 -1.63
CA ALA A 139 -2.18 -10.73 -0.41
C ALA A 139 -2.45 -9.23 -0.34
N ASN A 140 -1.42 -8.39 -0.54
CA ASN A 140 -1.56 -6.94 -0.55
C ASN A 140 -2.44 -6.44 -1.68
N ALA A 141 -2.31 -6.99 -2.88
CA ALA A 141 -3.16 -6.65 -4.02
C ALA A 141 -4.64 -6.92 -3.71
N VAL A 142 -4.96 -8.08 -3.15
CA VAL A 142 -6.33 -8.41 -2.71
C VAL A 142 -6.79 -7.45 -1.60
N SER A 143 -5.96 -7.17 -0.59
CA SER A 143 -6.30 -6.25 0.50
C SER A 143 -6.62 -4.84 -0.03
N VAL A 144 -5.81 -4.33 -0.97
CA VAL A 144 -6.04 -3.02 -1.61
C VAL A 144 -7.31 -3.05 -2.45
N ALA A 145 -7.56 -4.11 -3.23
CA ALA A 145 -8.78 -4.23 -4.04
C ALA A 145 -10.03 -4.24 -3.15
N LEU A 146 -10.03 -5.02 -2.07
CA LEU A 146 -11.11 -5.05 -1.10
C LEU A 146 -11.31 -3.68 -0.43
N SER A 147 -10.22 -2.98 -0.11
CA SER A 147 -10.27 -1.61 0.44
C SER A 147 -10.77 -0.57 -0.56
N VAL A 148 -10.91 -0.89 -1.85
CA VAL A 148 -11.57 0.01 -2.82
C VAL A 148 -13.04 -0.38 -3.01
N LEU A 149 -13.35 -1.67 -2.92
CA LEU A 149 -14.69 -2.23 -3.17
C LEU A 149 -15.63 -2.16 -1.95
N VAL A 150 -15.10 -2.02 -0.74
CA VAL A 150 -15.92 -1.80 0.45
C VAL A 150 -16.56 -0.40 0.36
N PRO A 151 -17.90 -0.28 0.30
CA PRO A 151 -18.54 1.01 0.28
C PRO A 151 -18.50 1.68 1.66
N PHE A 152 -18.46 3.02 1.68
CA PHE A 152 -18.67 3.85 2.88
C PHE A 152 -20.01 3.60 3.62
N SER A 153 -20.89 2.73 3.11
CA SER A 153 -22.21 2.43 3.68
C SER A 153 -22.18 1.82 5.08
N ASP A 154 -21.05 1.25 5.49
CA ASP A 154 -20.90 0.68 6.84
C ASP A 154 -20.58 1.76 7.90
N LEU A 155 -20.07 2.94 7.51
CA LEU A 155 -19.83 4.07 8.42
C LEU A 155 -21.09 4.93 8.64
N ALA A 156 -22.06 4.89 7.74
CA ALA A 156 -23.33 5.60 7.89
C ALA A 156 -24.34 4.89 8.82
N ASN A 157 -24.04 3.65 9.24
CA ASN A 157 -24.92 2.83 10.09
C ASN A 157 -24.40 2.65 11.53
N ILE A 158 -23.29 3.29 11.90
CA ILE A 158 -22.87 3.41 13.29
C ILE A 158 -23.56 4.66 13.84
N LYS A 159 -24.77 4.48 14.39
CA LYS A 159 -25.41 5.46 15.27
C LYS A 159 -24.72 5.51 16.62
#